data_AF-A0A061HTN8-F1
#
_entry.id   AF-A0A061HTN8-F1
#
_cell.length_a   1.000
_cell.length_b   1.000
_cell.length_c   1.000
_cell.angle_alpha   90.00
_cell.angle_beta   90.00
_cell.angle_gamma   90.00
#
_symmetry.space_group_name_H-M   'P 1'
#
loop_
_entity.id
_entity.type
_entity.pdbx_description
1 polymer ?
#
loop_
_entity_poly.entity_id
_entity_poly.type
_entity_poly.pdbx_seq_one_letter_code
_entity_poly.pdbx_strand_id
1 'polypeptide(L)'
;MQELPSGLRDWALHPADKKAPGFARYAEHVIQSQHADIVVTNHAVTVLNALTRKRLLQFGGSGIPVWMIDEADRLRTSAESLVQDGVSLHRLNTLLQALRLAAPSIITEPVIADTTALFNTLVAHRKPESKLLRDMPQEVIERLAGAHESLAPLSSALTQWLDQLDPMVIDLDLRDQALELIENLESFNEFVESLRSAAQDEPHLKITLVAWSDKKHWPSLICGSTNPGYVMNRYFRAVNEDECSPQAVMFTSATLRSFSSSSRALRSGRQADMQDIEKELGVFNRTPGVIPAPPPFSPRS
;
A
#
# COMPACT_ATOMS: atom_id res chain seq x y z
N MET A 1 2.08 -24.69 11.32
CA MET A 1 0.93 -23.90 10.83
C MET A 1 0.22 -23.38 12.06
N GLN A 2 0.26 -22.08 12.33
CA GLN A 2 -0.47 -21.46 13.43
C GLN A 2 -1.92 -21.31 12.98
N GLU A 3 -2.83 -22.04 13.63
CA GLU A 3 -4.27 -21.89 13.39
C GLU A 3 -4.69 -20.48 13.84
N LEU A 4 -5.32 -19.74 12.93
CA LEU A 4 -5.96 -18.47 13.27
C LEU A 4 -7.10 -18.72 14.28
N PRO A 5 -7.45 -17.75 15.14
CA PRO A 5 -8.58 -17.88 16.07
C PRO A 5 -9.84 -18.31 15.34
N SER A 6 -10.60 -19.23 15.95
CA SER A 6 -11.83 -19.79 15.41
C SER A 6 -12.79 -18.69 14.94
N GLY A 7 -12.91 -18.49 13.63
CA GLY A 7 -13.83 -17.50 13.04
C GLY A 7 -13.31 -16.77 11.80
N LEU A 8 -12.00 -16.74 11.57
CA LEU A 8 -11.40 -16.08 10.39
C LEU A 8 -11.02 -17.15 9.35
N ARG A 9 -11.80 -17.25 8.28
CA ARG A 9 -11.45 -18.03 7.07
C ARG A 9 -10.96 -17.09 5.97
N ASP A 10 -10.08 -17.62 5.11
CA ASP A 10 -9.42 -16.95 4.00
C ASP A 10 -10.35 -16.04 3.20
N TRP A 11 -10.22 -14.73 3.35
CA TRP A 11 -10.96 -13.74 2.57
C TRP A 11 -10.03 -12.64 2.08
N ALA A 12 -9.97 -12.46 0.76
CA ALA A 12 -9.49 -11.24 0.13
C ALA A 12 -10.71 -10.35 -0.13
N LEU A 13 -10.73 -9.15 0.47
CA LEU A 13 -11.75 -8.14 0.20
C LEU A 13 -11.22 -7.19 -0.87
N HIS A 14 -11.87 -7.17 -2.04
CA HIS A 14 -11.70 -6.08 -3.00
C HIS A 14 -12.92 -5.14 -2.88
N PRO A 15 -12.74 -3.86 -2.49
CA PRO A 15 -13.85 -2.92 -2.29
C PRO A 15 -14.72 -2.67 -3.52
N ALA A 16 -14.22 -2.98 -4.72
CA ALA A 16 -14.96 -2.76 -5.98
C ALA A 16 -15.96 -3.89 -6.30
N ASP A 17 -15.82 -5.07 -5.70
CA ASP A 17 -16.68 -6.22 -6.03
C ASP A 17 -17.83 -6.36 -5.01
N LYS A 18 -18.91 -5.61 -5.24
CA LYS A 18 -20.16 -5.70 -4.47
C LYS A 18 -20.85 -7.06 -4.59
N LYS A 19 -20.45 -7.90 -5.55
CA LYS A 19 -21.02 -9.23 -5.79
C LYS A 19 -20.18 -10.34 -5.13
N ALA A 20 -19.01 -10.01 -4.57
CA ALA A 20 -18.18 -10.98 -3.88
C ALA A 20 -18.95 -11.63 -2.72
N PRO A 21 -18.83 -12.96 -2.52
CA PRO A 21 -19.59 -13.70 -1.51
C PRO A 21 -19.34 -13.25 -0.05
N GLY A 22 -18.36 -12.38 0.21
CA GLY A 22 -18.10 -11.76 1.51
C GLY A 22 -18.60 -10.33 1.68
N PHE A 23 -19.06 -9.66 0.61
CA PHE A 23 -19.37 -8.23 0.64
C PHE A 23 -20.54 -7.89 1.56
N ALA A 24 -21.62 -8.69 1.54
CA ALA A 24 -22.78 -8.46 2.39
C ALA A 24 -22.42 -8.51 3.89
N ARG A 25 -21.59 -9.48 4.27
CA ARG A 25 -21.11 -9.62 5.65
C ARG A 25 -20.13 -8.51 6.04
N TYR A 26 -19.27 -8.09 5.12
CA TYR A 26 -18.42 -6.91 5.32
C TYR A 26 -19.27 -5.66 5.55
N ALA A 27 -20.28 -5.40 4.72
CA ALA A 27 -21.16 -4.26 4.86
C ALA A 27 -21.91 -4.29 6.21
N GLU A 28 -22.37 -5.47 6.63
CA GLU A 28 -22.95 -5.67 7.95
C GLU A 28 -21.96 -5.35 9.08
N HIS A 29 -20.71 -5.84 9.01
CA HIS A 29 -19.68 -5.53 10.00
C HIS A 29 -19.33 -4.03 10.04
N VAL A 30 -19.32 -3.35 8.90
CA VAL A 30 -19.10 -1.89 8.85
C VAL A 30 -20.23 -1.16 9.58
N ILE A 31 -21.48 -1.54 9.35
CA ILE A 31 -22.64 -0.97 10.07
C ILE A 31 -22.55 -1.27 11.57
N GLN A 32 -22.22 -2.50 11.95
CA GLN A 32 -22.06 -2.87 13.37
C GLN A 32 -20.93 -2.06 14.03
N SER A 33 -19.83 -1.80 13.31
CA SER A 33 -18.71 -1.01 13.83
C SER A 33 -19.05 0.44 14.13
N GLN A 34 -20.11 1.00 13.52
CA GLN A 34 -20.58 2.37 13.81
C GLN A 34 -21.17 2.51 15.21
N HIS A 35 -21.66 1.41 15.76
CA HIS A 35 -22.32 1.36 17.06
C HIS A 35 -21.50 0.62 18.12
N ALA A 36 -20.29 0.18 17.77
CA ALA A 36 -19.43 -0.55 18.69
C ALA A 36 -18.67 0.41 19.61
N ASP A 37 -18.59 0.07 20.89
CA ASP A 37 -17.74 0.79 21.86
C ASP A 37 -16.25 0.53 21.61
N ILE A 38 -15.91 -0.67 21.12
CA ILE A 38 -14.55 -1.11 20.83
C ILE A 38 -14.53 -1.78 19.46
N VAL A 39 -13.63 -1.32 18.60
CA VAL A 39 -13.38 -1.94 17.30
C VAL A 39 -11.95 -2.45 17.25
N VAL A 40 -11.80 -3.75 16.99
CA VAL A 40 -10.49 -4.40 16.85
C VAL A 40 -10.25 -4.68 15.37
N THR A 41 -9.12 -4.21 14.85
CA THR A 41 -8.70 -4.47 13.46
C THR A 41 -7.24 -4.88 13.40
N ASN A 42 -6.82 -5.45 12.27
CA ASN A 42 -5.41 -5.67 12.02
C ASN A 42 -4.73 -4.40 11.46
N HIS A 43 -3.40 -4.37 11.48
CA HIS A 43 -2.61 -3.24 10.97
C HIS A 43 -2.91 -2.92 9.51
N ALA A 44 -3.13 -3.95 8.69
CA ALA A 44 -3.38 -3.76 7.26
C ALA A 44 -4.69 -2.98 7.00
N VAL A 45 -5.77 -3.39 7.65
CA VAL A 45 -7.08 -2.73 7.55
C VAL A 45 -7.01 -1.32 8.13
N THR A 46 -6.26 -1.11 9.22
CA THR A 46 -5.99 0.24 9.76
C THR A 46 -5.30 1.14 8.74
N VAL A 47 -4.23 0.67 8.12
CA VAL A 47 -3.47 1.44 7.13
C VAL A 47 -4.25 1.64 5.83
N LEU A 48 -4.99 0.64 5.35
CA LEU A 48 -5.88 0.80 4.19
C LEU A 48 -7.00 1.80 4.48
N ASN A 49 -7.62 1.72 5.66
CA ASN A 49 -8.63 2.69 6.07
C ASN A 49 -8.05 4.10 6.13
N ALA A 50 -6.78 4.20 6.50
CA ALA A 50 -6.03 5.45 6.46
C ALA A 50 -5.79 6.00 5.05
N LEU A 51 -5.28 5.17 4.15
CA LEU A 51 -5.02 5.52 2.76
C LEU A 51 -6.30 5.92 2.02
N THR A 52 -7.40 5.23 2.30
CA THR A 52 -8.71 5.46 1.66
C THR A 52 -9.52 6.59 2.30
N ARG A 53 -8.96 7.35 3.25
CA ARG A 53 -9.63 8.45 3.98
C ARG A 53 -10.92 8.00 4.68
N LYS A 54 -10.85 6.94 5.50
CA LYS A 54 -11.96 6.41 6.33
C LYS A 54 -13.14 5.81 5.55
N ARG A 55 -12.94 5.45 4.28
CA ARG A 55 -14.01 4.85 3.45
C ARG A 55 -14.26 3.38 3.75
N LEU A 56 -13.27 2.68 4.33
CA LEU A 56 -13.36 1.26 4.67
C LEU A 56 -14.08 1.05 5.99
N LEU A 57 -13.57 1.65 7.06
CA LEU A 57 -14.18 1.63 8.38
C LEU A 57 -14.89 2.97 8.56
N GLN A 58 -16.17 2.99 8.21
CA GLN A 58 -17.02 4.16 8.35
C GLN A 58 -17.43 4.30 9.81
N PHE A 59 -16.53 4.75 10.68
CA PHE A 59 -16.88 5.13 12.04
C PHE A 59 -17.87 6.29 11.96
N GLY A 60 -18.88 6.34 12.85
CA GLY A 60 -19.88 7.41 12.87
C GLY A 60 -19.25 8.81 12.87
N GLY A 61 -20.07 9.85 12.63
CA GLY A 61 -19.61 11.22 12.35
C GLY A 61 -18.66 11.86 13.37
N SER A 62 -18.42 11.26 14.54
CA SER A 62 -17.45 11.69 15.56
C SER A 62 -16.04 11.08 15.42
N GLY A 63 -15.81 10.12 14.51
CA GLY A 63 -14.53 9.40 14.39
C GLY A 63 -14.17 8.52 15.60
N ILE A 64 -13.00 7.88 15.56
CA ILE A 64 -12.46 7.13 16.71
C ILE A 64 -11.64 8.07 17.60
N PRO A 65 -12.02 8.29 18.86
CA PRO A 65 -11.31 9.19 19.76
C PRO A 65 -10.01 8.60 20.32
N VAL A 66 -9.91 7.27 20.45
CA VAL A 66 -8.76 6.60 21.07
C VAL A 66 -8.28 5.45 20.21
N TRP A 67 -6.99 5.46 19.89
CA TRP A 67 -6.34 4.39 19.14
C TRP A 67 -5.38 3.62 20.04
N MET A 68 -5.44 2.29 19.96
CA MET A 68 -4.45 1.40 20.54
C MET A 68 -3.88 0.53 19.44
N ILE A 69 -2.57 0.66 19.19
CA ILE A 69 -1.86 -0.11 18.18
C ILE A 69 -0.94 -1.08 18.90
N ASP A 70 -1.36 -2.35 18.92
CA ASP A 70 -0.54 -3.44 19.45
C ASP A 70 0.48 -3.95 18.44
N GLU A 71 1.62 -4.46 18.91
CA GLU A 71 2.80 -4.79 18.09
C GLU A 71 3.15 -3.69 17.08
N ALA A 72 3.20 -2.44 17.55
CA ALA A 72 3.38 -1.25 16.71
C ALA A 72 4.67 -1.28 15.83
N ASP A 73 5.67 -2.08 16.18
CA ASP A 73 6.85 -2.32 15.35
C ASP A 73 6.50 -2.97 13.99
N ARG A 74 5.41 -3.76 13.93
CA ARG A 74 4.89 -4.37 12.70
C ARG A 74 4.00 -3.46 11.86
N LEU A 75 3.55 -2.33 12.43
CA LEU A 75 2.73 -1.36 11.71
C LEU A 75 3.49 -0.81 10.50
N ARG A 76 4.81 -0.59 10.66
CA ARG A 76 5.70 -0.16 9.59
C ARG A 76 5.68 -1.15 8.42
N THR A 77 5.94 -2.42 8.70
CA THR A 77 5.96 -3.49 7.68
C THR A 77 4.60 -3.64 7.01
N SER A 78 3.51 -3.51 7.77
CA SER A 78 2.15 -3.56 7.23
C SER A 78 1.87 -2.38 6.30
N ALA A 79 2.27 -1.17 6.70
CA ALA A 79 2.12 0.02 5.87
C ALA A 79 2.99 -0.04 4.62
N GLU A 80 4.24 -0.48 4.74
CA GLU A 80 5.12 -0.74 3.61
C GLU A 80 4.46 -1.71 2.64
N SER A 81 3.95 -2.86 3.11
CA SER A 81 3.30 -3.85 2.25
C SER A 81 2.04 -3.33 1.53
N LEU A 82 1.37 -2.30 2.06
CA LEU A 82 0.13 -1.74 1.49
C LEU A 82 0.33 -0.50 0.64
N VAL A 83 1.45 0.19 0.84
CA VAL A 83 1.86 1.39 0.09
C VAL A 83 2.84 1.01 -1.04
N GLN A 84 3.33 -0.22 -1.02
CA GLN A 84 4.11 -0.79 -2.11
C GLN A 84 3.18 -1.10 -3.27
N ASP A 85 3.17 -0.22 -4.26
CA ASP A 85 2.61 -0.51 -5.58
C ASP A 85 3.52 -1.54 -6.23
N GLY A 86 3.03 -2.78 -6.27
CA GLY A 86 3.76 -3.95 -6.73
C GLY A 86 3.20 -4.46 -8.05
N VAL A 87 4.02 -4.46 -9.09
CA VAL A 87 3.68 -5.06 -10.38
C VAL A 87 4.19 -6.49 -10.42
N SER A 88 3.25 -7.45 -10.48
CA SER A 88 3.58 -8.86 -10.67
C SER A 88 3.82 -9.14 -12.15
N LEU A 89 5.08 -9.33 -12.53
CA LEU A 89 5.44 -9.60 -13.93
C LEU A 89 4.89 -10.94 -14.43
N HIS A 90 4.71 -11.92 -13.53
CA HIS A 90 4.04 -13.16 -13.86
C HIS A 90 2.57 -12.94 -14.22
N ARG A 91 1.86 -12.12 -13.42
CA ARG A 91 0.45 -11.82 -13.67
C ARG A 91 0.28 -11.05 -14.97
N LEU A 92 1.11 -10.03 -15.18
CA LEU A 92 1.17 -9.26 -16.41
C LEU A 92 1.37 -10.18 -17.64
N ASN A 93 2.37 -11.06 -17.62
CA ASN A 93 2.62 -11.99 -18.73
C ASN A 93 1.45 -12.97 -18.96
N THR A 94 0.85 -13.48 -17.89
CA THR A 94 -0.30 -14.39 -17.97
C THR A 94 -1.51 -13.70 -18.61
N LEU A 95 -1.81 -12.46 -18.22
CA LEU A 95 -2.91 -11.68 -18.77
C LEU A 95 -2.67 -11.33 -20.24
N LEU A 96 -1.45 -10.92 -20.61
CA LEU A 96 -1.08 -10.67 -22.01
C LEU A 96 -1.29 -11.93 -22.87
N GLN A 97 -0.87 -13.11 -22.40
CA GLN A 97 -1.07 -14.36 -23.13
C GLN A 97 -2.55 -14.74 -23.27
N ALA A 98 -3.34 -14.58 -22.20
CA ALA A 98 -4.77 -14.87 -22.23
C ALA A 98 -5.52 -13.98 -23.22
N LEU A 99 -5.24 -12.67 -23.18
CA LEU A 99 -5.94 -11.67 -23.99
C LEU A 99 -5.45 -11.60 -25.44
N ARG A 100 -4.27 -12.15 -25.74
CA ARG A 100 -3.72 -12.21 -27.10
C ARG A 100 -4.71 -12.78 -28.12
N LEU A 101 -5.45 -13.84 -27.76
CA LEU A 101 -6.39 -14.48 -28.68
C LEU A 101 -7.60 -13.59 -28.99
N ALA A 102 -8.03 -12.78 -28.01
CA ALA A 102 -9.18 -11.90 -28.14
C ALA A 102 -8.83 -10.56 -28.80
N ALA A 103 -7.61 -10.07 -28.60
CA ALA A 103 -7.14 -8.78 -29.12
C ALA A 103 -5.77 -8.88 -29.85
N PRO A 104 -5.63 -9.74 -30.89
CA PRO A 104 -4.33 -10.01 -31.52
C PRO A 104 -3.73 -8.82 -32.27
N SER A 105 -4.56 -7.84 -32.66
CA SER A 105 -4.12 -6.58 -33.28
C SER A 105 -3.47 -5.61 -32.29
N ILE A 106 -3.75 -5.78 -30.99
CA ILE A 106 -3.26 -4.91 -29.90
C ILE A 106 -2.12 -5.61 -29.17
N ILE A 107 -2.35 -6.86 -28.75
CA ILE A 107 -1.37 -7.66 -28.04
C ILE A 107 -0.60 -8.51 -29.06
N THR A 108 0.48 -7.91 -29.57
CA THR A 108 1.32 -8.52 -30.61
C THR A 108 2.38 -9.47 -30.02
N GLU A 109 2.97 -10.34 -30.85
CA GLU A 109 4.05 -11.23 -30.42
C GLU A 109 5.27 -10.47 -29.82
N PRO A 110 5.75 -9.35 -30.40
CA PRO A 110 6.86 -8.59 -29.82
C PRO A 110 6.60 -8.13 -28.39
N VAL A 111 5.38 -7.64 -28.09
CA VAL A 111 4.98 -7.21 -26.74
C VAL A 111 5.14 -8.35 -25.71
N ILE A 112 4.67 -9.54 -26.07
CA ILE A 112 4.75 -10.72 -25.21
C ILE A 112 6.21 -11.16 -25.06
N ALA A 113 6.98 -11.12 -26.15
CA ALA A 113 8.40 -11.47 -26.16
C ALA A 113 9.21 -10.54 -25.24
N ASP A 114 9.00 -9.22 -25.29
CA ASP A 114 9.71 -8.25 -24.46
C ASP A 114 9.39 -8.44 -22.97
N THR A 115 8.11 -8.62 -22.65
CA THR A 115 7.66 -8.86 -21.26
C THR A 115 8.20 -10.18 -20.73
N THR A 116 8.20 -11.23 -21.57
CA THR A 116 8.75 -12.55 -21.22
C THR A 116 10.27 -12.51 -21.06
N ALA A 117 10.98 -11.74 -21.90
CA ALA A 117 12.41 -11.54 -21.78
C ALA A 117 12.76 -10.84 -20.47
N LEU A 118 12.07 -9.74 -20.12
CA LEU A 118 12.24 -9.07 -18.83
C LEU A 118 12.01 -10.03 -17.65
N PHE A 119 10.91 -10.80 -17.69
CA PHE A 119 10.59 -11.80 -16.68
C PHE A 119 11.73 -12.81 -16.51
N ASN A 120 12.21 -13.39 -17.60
CA ASN A 120 13.27 -14.39 -17.59
C ASN A 120 14.61 -13.83 -17.08
N THR A 121 14.97 -12.61 -17.49
CA THR A 121 16.18 -11.94 -16.99
C THR A 121 16.10 -11.71 -15.47
N LEU A 122 14.95 -11.29 -14.95
CA LEU A 122 14.75 -11.11 -13.51
C LEU A 122 14.75 -12.43 -12.72
N VAL A 123 14.23 -13.51 -13.32
CA VAL A 123 14.32 -14.86 -12.75
C VAL A 123 15.78 -15.34 -12.71
N ALA A 124 16.57 -15.07 -13.76
CA ALA A 124 17.98 -15.44 -13.82
C ALA A 124 18.84 -14.73 -12.74
N HIS A 125 18.47 -13.51 -12.36
CA HIS A 125 19.15 -12.73 -11.31
C HIS A 125 18.56 -12.87 -9.90
N ARG A 126 17.71 -13.88 -9.70
CA ARG A 126 17.05 -14.17 -8.43
C ARG A 126 18.04 -14.24 -7.27
N LYS A 127 17.64 -13.64 -6.14
CA LYS A 127 18.27 -13.84 -4.84
C LYS A 127 17.20 -14.10 -3.76
N PRO A 128 17.60 -14.61 -2.57
CA PRO A 128 16.68 -14.81 -1.45
C PRO A 128 16.09 -13.51 -0.90
N GLU A 129 16.78 -12.39 -1.10
CA GLU A 129 16.41 -11.07 -0.58
C GLU A 129 16.02 -10.14 -1.73
N SER A 130 15.09 -9.21 -1.44
CA SER A 130 14.76 -8.09 -2.32
C SER A 130 16.00 -7.26 -2.60
N LYS A 131 16.12 -6.75 -3.83
CA LYS A 131 17.23 -5.88 -4.24
C LYS A 131 16.72 -4.50 -4.62
N LEU A 132 17.51 -3.49 -4.33
CA LEU A 132 17.30 -2.17 -4.94
C LEU A 132 17.54 -2.28 -6.43
N LEU A 133 16.67 -1.65 -7.22
CA LEU A 133 16.80 -1.71 -8.68
C LEU A 133 18.13 -1.13 -9.16
N ARG A 134 18.66 -0.09 -8.48
CA ARG A 134 19.98 0.50 -8.76
C ARG A 134 21.15 -0.48 -8.62
N ASP A 135 20.97 -1.56 -7.86
CA ASP A 135 21.97 -2.60 -7.64
C ASP A 135 21.78 -3.79 -8.61
N MET A 136 20.78 -3.71 -9.51
CA MET A 136 20.54 -4.72 -10.54
C MET A 136 21.50 -4.53 -11.73
N PRO A 137 21.83 -5.61 -12.46
CA PRO A 137 22.66 -5.52 -13.66
C PRO A 137 22.06 -4.58 -14.71
N GLN A 138 22.92 -3.92 -15.49
CA GLN A 138 22.50 -3.00 -16.55
C GLN A 138 21.53 -3.67 -17.55
N GLU A 139 21.73 -4.96 -17.86
CA GLU A 139 20.81 -5.73 -18.70
C GLU A 139 19.37 -5.67 -18.20
N VAL A 140 19.13 -5.73 -16.88
CA VAL A 140 17.78 -5.65 -16.30
C VAL A 140 17.16 -4.28 -16.56
N ILE A 141 17.96 -3.22 -16.44
CA ILE A 141 17.52 -1.84 -16.69
C ILE A 141 17.16 -1.65 -18.17
N GLU A 142 18.00 -2.16 -19.08
CA GLU A 142 17.75 -2.13 -20.52
C GLU A 142 16.49 -2.93 -20.90
N ARG A 143 16.31 -4.12 -20.33
CA ARG A 143 15.12 -4.94 -20.53
C ARG A 143 13.85 -4.27 -20.00
N LEU A 144 13.95 -3.59 -18.86
CA LEU A 144 12.84 -2.85 -18.29
C LEU A 144 12.44 -1.67 -19.19
N ALA A 145 13.41 -0.93 -19.72
CA ALA A 145 13.16 0.15 -20.66
C ALA A 145 12.52 -0.35 -21.96
N GLY A 146 13.04 -1.43 -22.55
CA GLY A 146 12.45 -2.04 -23.75
C GLY A 146 11.03 -2.55 -23.52
N ALA A 147 10.78 -3.22 -22.40
CA ALA A 147 9.41 -3.63 -22.03
C ALA A 147 8.48 -2.44 -21.87
N HIS A 148 8.94 -1.32 -21.29
CA HIS A 148 8.15 -0.10 -21.17
C HIS A 148 7.78 0.52 -22.52
N GLU A 149 8.71 0.59 -23.47
CA GLU A 149 8.42 1.09 -24.82
C GLU A 149 7.30 0.30 -25.50
N SER A 150 7.30 -1.02 -25.31
CA SER A 150 6.28 -1.92 -25.87
C SER A 150 4.95 -1.90 -25.10
N LEU A 151 4.99 -1.76 -23.77
CA LEU A 151 3.80 -1.86 -22.91
C LEU A 151 3.07 -0.53 -22.70
N ALA A 152 3.79 0.60 -22.70
CA ALA A 152 3.21 1.93 -22.46
C ALA A 152 2.00 2.26 -23.35
N PRO A 153 2.01 2.02 -24.68
CA PRO A 153 0.86 2.35 -25.52
C PRO A 153 -0.34 1.41 -25.33
N LEU A 154 -0.16 0.23 -24.71
CA LEU A 154 -1.20 -0.80 -24.67
C LEU A 154 -2.37 -0.44 -23.76
N SER A 155 -2.15 0.27 -22.65
CA SER A 155 -3.25 0.64 -21.75
C SER A 155 -4.31 1.47 -22.50
N SER A 156 -3.88 2.48 -23.25
CA SER A 156 -4.77 3.31 -24.09
C SER A 156 -5.42 2.50 -25.21
N ALA A 157 -4.66 1.66 -25.90
CA ALA A 157 -5.19 0.82 -26.98
C ALA A 157 -6.25 -0.19 -26.49
N LEU A 158 -6.02 -0.83 -25.34
CA LEU A 158 -6.97 -1.76 -24.73
C LEU A 158 -8.23 -1.05 -24.21
N THR A 159 -8.09 0.16 -23.66
CA THR A 159 -9.23 0.97 -23.23
C THR A 159 -10.12 1.31 -24.43
N GLN A 160 -9.53 1.79 -25.53
CA GLN A 160 -10.25 2.08 -26.77
C GLN A 160 -10.92 0.84 -27.36
N TRP A 161 -10.24 -0.31 -27.29
CA TRP A 161 -10.81 -1.58 -27.75
C TRP A 161 -12.01 -2.01 -26.91
N LEU A 162 -11.92 -1.92 -25.58
CA LEU A 162 -13.05 -2.21 -24.69
C LEU A 162 -14.25 -1.29 -24.95
N ASP A 163 -14.01 -0.01 -25.22
CA ASP A 163 -15.06 0.97 -25.53
C ASP A 163 -15.78 0.69 -26.86
N GLN A 164 -15.12 0.01 -27.80
CA GLN A 164 -15.68 -0.35 -29.11
C GLN A 164 -16.47 -1.65 -29.09
N LEU A 165 -16.27 -2.48 -28.08
CA LEU A 165 -16.98 -3.75 -27.97
C LEU A 165 -18.41 -3.54 -27.44
N ASP A 166 -19.37 -4.27 -28.00
CA ASP A 166 -20.75 -4.23 -27.55
C ASP A 166 -20.89 -4.83 -26.13
N PRO A 167 -21.32 -4.06 -25.11
CA PRO A 167 -21.44 -4.55 -23.73
C PRO A 167 -22.37 -5.76 -23.59
N MET A 168 -23.29 -6.00 -24.55
CA MET A 168 -24.20 -7.14 -24.52
C MET A 168 -23.58 -8.43 -25.09
N VAL A 169 -22.45 -8.33 -25.79
CA VAL A 169 -21.82 -9.46 -26.51
C VAL A 169 -20.50 -9.89 -25.84
N ILE A 170 -19.87 -9.00 -25.07
CA ILE A 170 -18.59 -9.30 -24.41
C ILE A 170 -18.77 -10.33 -23.30
N ASP A 171 -17.90 -11.34 -23.32
CA ASP A 171 -17.69 -12.24 -22.19
C ASP A 171 -17.20 -11.44 -20.98
N LEU A 172 -17.94 -11.50 -19.86
CA LEU A 172 -17.59 -10.78 -18.62
C LEU A 172 -16.19 -11.13 -18.13
N ASP A 173 -15.77 -12.39 -18.27
CA ASP A 173 -14.44 -12.83 -17.84
C ASP A 173 -13.34 -12.17 -18.69
N LEU A 174 -13.60 -11.99 -19.99
CA LEU A 174 -12.68 -11.31 -20.90
C LEU A 174 -12.55 -9.82 -20.55
N ARG A 175 -13.68 -9.17 -20.25
CA ARG A 175 -13.69 -7.76 -19.86
C ARG A 175 -12.93 -7.54 -18.56
N ASP A 176 -13.17 -8.39 -17.56
CA ASP A 176 -12.51 -8.28 -16.26
C ASP A 176 -11.00 -8.50 -16.39
N GLN A 177 -10.57 -9.48 -17.19
CA GLN A 177 -9.15 -9.69 -17.50
C GLN A 177 -8.51 -8.50 -18.20
N ALA A 178 -9.22 -7.86 -19.14
CA ALA A 178 -8.71 -6.69 -19.86
C ALA A 178 -8.58 -5.46 -18.95
N LEU A 179 -9.56 -5.23 -18.07
CA LEU A 179 -9.49 -4.17 -17.06
C LEU A 179 -8.34 -4.41 -16.09
N GLU A 180 -8.16 -5.64 -15.61
CA GLU A 180 -7.04 -5.99 -14.74
C GLU A 180 -5.69 -5.80 -15.45
N LEU A 181 -5.60 -6.14 -16.75
CA LEU A 181 -4.38 -5.89 -17.53
C LEU A 181 -4.09 -4.38 -17.64
N ILE A 182 -5.11 -3.55 -17.88
CA ILE A 182 -4.97 -2.09 -17.92
C ILE A 182 -4.40 -1.56 -16.60
N GLU A 183 -4.96 -1.96 -15.45
CA GLU A 183 -4.47 -1.56 -14.12
C GLU A 183 -3.01 -1.98 -13.89
N ASN A 184 -2.64 -3.19 -14.31
CA ASN A 184 -1.25 -3.67 -14.21
C ASN A 184 -0.29 -2.89 -15.13
N LEU A 185 -0.74 -2.52 -16.33
CA LEU A 185 0.05 -1.71 -17.28
C LEU A 185 0.27 -0.28 -16.75
N GLU A 186 -0.77 0.33 -16.19
CA GLU A 186 -0.68 1.65 -15.55
C GLU A 186 0.31 1.62 -14.38
N SER A 187 0.18 0.63 -13.49
CA SER A 187 1.12 0.43 -12.37
C SER A 187 2.56 0.21 -12.86
N PHE A 188 2.76 -0.52 -13.97
CA PHE A 188 4.06 -0.72 -14.58
C PHE A 188 4.65 0.57 -15.16
N ASN A 189 3.85 1.36 -15.86
CA ASN A 189 4.26 2.64 -16.40
C ASN A 189 4.62 3.62 -15.28
N GLU A 190 3.79 3.69 -14.24
CA GLU A 190 4.08 4.51 -13.04
C GLU A 190 5.37 4.07 -12.35
N PHE A 191 5.62 2.76 -12.24
CA PHE A 191 6.89 2.24 -11.74
C PHE A 191 8.07 2.74 -12.58
N VAL A 192 8.01 2.64 -13.91
CA VAL A 192 9.11 3.06 -14.80
C VAL A 192 9.30 4.58 -14.80
N GLU A 193 8.22 5.36 -14.82
CA GLU A 193 8.29 6.82 -14.71
C GLU A 193 8.79 7.28 -13.33
N SER A 194 8.49 6.52 -12.27
CA SER A 194 9.05 6.77 -10.94
C SER A 194 10.58 6.62 -10.91
N LEU A 195 11.14 5.74 -11.74
CA LEU A 195 12.59 5.60 -11.89
C LEU A 195 13.21 6.78 -12.62
N ARG A 196 12.56 7.24 -13.68
CA ARG A 196 13.00 8.40 -14.48
C ARG A 196 13.00 9.68 -13.63
N SER A 197 11.95 9.89 -12.85
CA SER A 197 11.82 11.04 -11.94
C SER A 197 12.74 10.96 -10.72
N ALA A 198 12.94 9.78 -10.13
CA ALA A 198 13.89 9.60 -9.03
C ALA A 198 15.35 9.88 -9.44
N ALA A 199 15.69 9.74 -10.72
CA ALA A 199 16.99 10.13 -11.26
C ALA A 199 17.17 11.67 -11.36
N GLN A 200 16.08 12.44 -11.32
CA GLN A 200 16.08 13.89 -11.57
C GLN A 200 15.88 14.73 -10.29
N ASP A 201 14.92 14.38 -9.42
CA ASP A 201 14.38 15.39 -8.48
C ASP A 201 14.58 15.15 -6.97
N GLU A 202 14.87 13.95 -6.47
CA GLU A 202 15.36 13.72 -5.09
C GLU A 202 15.46 12.20 -4.82
N PRO A 203 16.65 11.60 -4.78
CA PRO A 203 16.84 10.13 -4.73
C PRO A 203 16.45 9.49 -3.39
N HIS A 204 15.93 10.26 -2.42
CA HIS A 204 15.65 9.82 -1.05
C HIS A 204 14.16 9.55 -0.77
N LEU A 205 13.26 9.82 -1.72
CA LEU A 205 11.81 9.78 -1.46
C LEU A 205 11.11 8.52 -1.96
N LYS A 206 11.67 7.83 -2.96
CA LYS A 206 11.10 6.60 -3.54
C LYS A 206 12.13 5.48 -3.55
N ILE A 207 11.78 4.34 -2.93
CA ILE A 207 12.55 3.11 -3.04
C ILE A 207 11.94 2.28 -4.17
N THR A 208 12.77 1.94 -5.15
CA THR A 208 12.42 0.97 -6.17
C THR A 208 13.17 -0.33 -5.93
N LEU A 209 12.40 -1.40 -5.77
CA LEU A 209 12.88 -2.73 -5.44
C LEU A 209 12.44 -3.73 -6.49
N VAL A 210 13.26 -4.76 -6.65
CA VAL A 210 12.84 -6.03 -7.24
C VAL A 210 12.73 -7.03 -6.10
N ALA A 211 11.56 -7.63 -5.95
CA ALA A 211 11.31 -8.69 -4.98
C ALA A 211 10.90 -9.98 -5.70
N TRP A 212 11.01 -11.11 -5.01
CA TRP A 212 10.56 -12.40 -5.51
C TRP A 212 9.59 -13.03 -4.52
N SER A 213 8.56 -13.71 -5.01
CA SER A 213 7.66 -14.49 -4.15
C SER A 213 8.42 -15.60 -3.42
N ASP A 214 8.25 -15.71 -2.10
CA ASP A 214 8.89 -16.77 -1.30
C ASP A 214 8.49 -18.19 -1.73
N LYS A 215 7.25 -18.36 -2.19
CA LYS A 215 6.70 -19.67 -2.54
C LYS A 215 6.92 -20.03 -4.01
N LYS A 216 6.64 -19.07 -4.90
CA LYS A 216 6.59 -19.32 -6.35
C LYS A 216 7.76 -18.71 -7.10
N HIS A 217 8.54 -17.87 -6.42
CA HIS A 217 9.77 -17.25 -6.93
C HIS A 217 9.57 -16.35 -8.15
N TRP A 218 8.35 -15.84 -8.31
CA TRP A 218 8.03 -14.89 -9.38
C TRP A 218 8.52 -13.49 -9.01
N PRO A 219 9.18 -12.78 -9.96
CA PRO A 219 9.62 -11.42 -9.74
C PRO A 219 8.43 -10.45 -9.71
N SER A 220 8.53 -9.49 -8.81
CA SER A 220 7.65 -8.33 -8.72
C SER A 220 8.50 -7.05 -8.69
N LEU A 221 8.03 -6.03 -9.39
CA LEU A 221 8.59 -4.68 -9.35
C LEU A 221 7.84 -3.88 -8.31
N ILE A 222 8.53 -3.25 -7.37
CA ILE A 222 7.92 -2.56 -6.25
C ILE A 222 8.40 -1.12 -6.23
N CYS A 223 7.47 -0.17 -6.32
CA CYS A 223 7.75 1.23 -6.01
C CYS A 223 7.06 1.57 -4.70
N GLY A 224 7.82 2.11 -3.74
CA GLY A 224 7.26 2.54 -2.46
C GLY A 224 7.88 3.86 -2.01
N SER A 225 7.11 4.64 -1.25
CA SER A 225 7.68 5.78 -0.54
C SER A 225 8.62 5.32 0.58
N THR A 226 9.73 6.03 0.81
CA THR A 226 10.74 5.70 1.83
C THR A 226 10.23 5.83 3.27
N ASN A 227 9.02 6.37 3.51
CA ASN A 227 8.57 6.70 4.84
C ASN A 227 7.11 6.27 5.14
N PRO A 228 6.88 5.03 5.57
CA PRO A 228 5.60 4.61 6.16
C PRO A 228 5.14 5.50 7.32
N GLY A 229 6.07 6.14 8.04
CA GLY A 229 5.75 7.17 9.03
C GLY A 229 5.11 8.41 8.41
N TYR A 230 5.44 8.78 7.17
CA TYR A 230 4.76 9.84 6.43
C TYR A 230 3.32 9.45 6.04
N VAL A 231 3.09 8.18 5.69
CA VAL A 231 1.74 7.65 5.39
C VAL A 231 0.87 7.66 6.63
N MET A 232 1.40 7.18 7.76
CA MET A 232 0.71 7.25 9.05
C MET A 232 0.51 8.70 9.51
N ASN A 233 1.49 9.58 9.31
CA ASN A 233 1.37 11.01 9.61
C ASN A 233 0.27 11.66 8.75
N ARG A 234 0.15 11.31 7.47
CA ARG A 234 -0.95 11.76 6.61
C ARG A 234 -2.31 11.28 7.11
N TYR A 235 -2.40 10.06 7.64
CA TYR A 235 -3.62 9.61 8.31
C TYR A 235 -3.96 10.53 9.46
N PHE A 236 -3.05 10.65 10.43
CA PHE A 236 -3.24 11.46 11.63
C PHE A 236 -3.48 12.94 11.33
N ARG A 237 -2.91 13.48 10.24
CA ARG A 237 -3.13 14.85 9.76
C ARG A 237 -4.44 15.05 8.99
N ALA A 238 -4.85 14.12 8.13
CA ALA A 238 -6.19 14.17 7.52
C ALA A 238 -7.29 14.10 8.58
N VAL A 239 -6.98 13.47 9.72
CA VAL A 239 -7.86 13.54 10.90
C VAL A 239 -7.79 14.88 11.66
N ASN A 240 -6.84 15.77 11.38
CA ASN A 240 -6.77 17.10 12.02
C ASN A 240 -7.47 18.21 11.20
N GLU A 241 -7.75 17.97 9.91
CA GLU A 241 -8.47 18.92 9.05
C GLU A 241 -10.00 18.68 9.09
N ASP A 242 -10.44 17.43 9.20
CA ASP A 242 -11.80 17.09 9.64
C ASP A 242 -11.81 17.05 11.18
N GLU A 243 -12.79 17.62 11.89
CA GLU A 243 -12.88 17.76 13.37
C GLU A 243 -12.79 16.45 14.21
N CYS A 244 -12.43 15.32 13.62
CA CYS A 244 -12.44 13.98 14.17
C CYS A 244 -11.05 13.47 14.63
N SER A 245 -10.08 14.34 14.93
CA SER A 245 -8.71 13.93 15.30
C SER A 245 -8.73 12.96 16.48
N PRO A 246 -7.93 11.87 16.49
CA PRO A 246 -7.86 11.03 17.66
C PRO A 246 -7.37 11.87 18.84
N GLN A 247 -8.12 11.80 19.94
CA GLN A 247 -7.78 12.47 21.20
C GLN A 247 -6.56 11.80 21.86
N ALA A 248 -6.39 10.49 21.65
CA ALA A 248 -5.24 9.74 22.15
C ALA A 248 -4.83 8.61 21.19
N VAL A 249 -3.53 8.35 21.13
CA VAL A 249 -2.94 7.20 20.43
C VAL A 249 -1.94 6.52 21.36
N MET A 250 -2.11 5.23 21.58
CA MET A 250 -1.24 4.38 22.38
C MET A 250 -0.60 3.32 21.49
N PHE A 251 0.72 3.17 21.59
CA PHE A 251 1.47 2.14 20.89
C PHE A 251 2.01 1.12 21.90
N THR A 252 1.78 -0.17 21.65
CA THR A 252 2.38 -1.25 22.44
C THR A 252 3.27 -2.10 21.55
N SER A 253 4.46 -2.44 22.05
CA SER A 253 5.34 -3.43 21.43
C SER A 253 6.41 -3.85 22.44
N ALA A 254 6.77 -5.13 22.44
CA ALA A 254 7.85 -5.65 23.27
C ALA A 254 9.24 -5.12 22.82
N THR A 255 9.38 -4.75 21.55
CA THR A 255 10.66 -4.35 20.91
C THR A 255 10.87 -2.83 20.89
N LEU A 256 9.86 -2.01 21.19
CA LEU A 256 10.02 -0.56 21.37
C LEU A 256 10.99 -0.18 22.50
N ARG A 257 11.39 -1.14 23.36
CA ARG A 257 12.47 -0.99 24.35
C ARG A 257 13.89 -1.27 23.81
N SER A 258 14.04 -1.79 22.59
CA SER A 258 15.34 -2.16 21.99
C SER A 258 15.87 -1.10 21.02
N PHE A 259 15.98 0.15 21.46
CA PHE A 259 16.82 1.14 20.77
C PHE A 259 18.30 0.90 21.15
N SER A 260 18.93 -0.12 20.55
CA SER A 260 20.37 -0.39 20.74
C SER A 260 21.29 0.60 20.01
N SER A 261 20.75 1.54 19.24
CA SER A 261 21.49 2.69 18.69
C SER A 261 21.72 3.80 19.72
N SER A 262 20.92 3.88 20.80
CA SER A 262 21.08 4.88 21.86
C SER A 262 22.24 4.56 22.84
N SER A 263 22.77 3.33 22.82
CA SER A 263 23.90 2.95 23.70
C SER A 263 25.25 3.57 23.33
N ARG A 264 25.42 4.16 22.14
CA ARG A 264 26.61 5.00 21.84
C ARG A 264 26.45 6.44 22.32
N ALA A 265 25.26 7.02 22.18
CA ALA A 265 24.98 8.38 22.66
C ALA A 265 25.05 8.49 24.19
N LEU A 266 24.54 7.48 24.90
CA LEU A 266 24.61 7.39 26.36
C LEU A 266 26.04 7.17 26.91
N ARG A 267 26.97 6.61 26.12
CA ARG A 267 28.38 6.49 26.51
C ARG A 267 29.19 7.76 26.24
N SER A 268 28.74 8.63 25.35
CA SER A 268 29.40 9.90 25.02
C SER A 268 28.90 11.10 25.83
N GLY A 269 28.02 10.91 26.82
CA GLY A 269 27.47 12.00 27.62
C GLY A 269 26.67 13.04 26.82
N ARG A 270 26.27 12.71 25.58
CA ARG A 270 25.35 13.52 24.80
C ARG A 270 23.96 12.96 25.04
N GLN A 271 23.13 13.79 25.66
CA GLN A 271 21.68 13.62 25.71
C GLN A 271 21.24 13.23 24.30
N ALA A 272 20.74 12.00 24.12
CA ALA A 272 20.05 11.64 22.89
C ALA A 272 18.86 12.60 22.81
N ASP A 273 18.88 13.45 21.80
CA ASP A 273 17.93 14.54 21.68
C ASP A 273 16.54 13.93 21.49
N MET A 274 15.59 14.30 22.35
CA MET A 274 14.24 13.76 22.33
C MET A 274 13.56 14.02 20.96
N GLN A 275 14.07 15.00 20.22
CA GLN A 275 13.71 15.35 18.85
C GLN A 275 14.02 14.25 17.82
N ASP A 276 15.03 13.41 18.03
CA ASP A 276 15.38 12.34 17.08
C ASP A 276 14.39 11.17 17.18
N ILE A 277 13.91 10.89 18.40
CA ILE A 277 12.86 9.90 18.65
C ILE A 277 11.51 10.40 18.13
N GLU A 278 11.20 11.69 18.31
CA GLU A 278 9.99 12.33 17.76
C GLU A 278 9.96 12.33 16.23
N LYS A 279 11.12 12.50 15.57
CA LYS A 279 11.26 12.42 14.11
C LYS A 279 11.12 11.01 13.54
N GLU A 280 11.65 10.00 14.22
CA GLU A 280 11.57 8.60 13.74
C GLU A 280 10.23 7.92 14.04
N LEU A 281 9.56 8.28 15.15
CA LEU A 281 8.29 7.67 15.57
C LEU A 281 7.05 8.51 15.26
N GLY A 282 7.19 9.76 14.81
CA GLY A 282 6.04 10.63 14.52
C GLY A 282 5.16 10.87 15.74
N VAL A 283 5.76 11.09 16.92
CA VAL A 283 5.01 11.39 18.15
C VAL A 283 4.52 12.84 18.11
N PHE A 284 3.19 13.01 18.15
CA PHE A 284 2.53 14.32 18.13
C PHE A 284 2.32 14.84 19.56
N ASN A 285 3.20 15.70 20.03
CA ASN A 285 2.91 16.49 21.23
C ASN A 285 2.00 17.66 20.85
N ARG A 286 0.73 17.63 21.32
CA ARG A 286 0.01 18.89 21.55
C ARG A 286 0.74 19.58 22.69
N THR A 287 1.28 20.78 22.45
CA THR A 287 1.57 21.71 23.55
C THR A 287 0.29 21.80 24.39
N PRO A 288 0.33 21.56 25.71
CA PRO A 288 -0.87 21.68 26.53
C PRO A 288 -1.32 23.14 26.49
N GLY A 289 -2.38 23.40 25.70
CA GLY A 289 -3.11 24.65 25.75
C GLY A 289 -3.67 24.80 27.16
N VAL A 290 -3.39 25.95 27.77
CA VAL A 290 -3.94 26.35 29.08
C VAL A 290 -5.45 26.15 29.06
N ILE A 291 -5.95 25.24 29.89
CA ILE A 291 -7.39 25.06 30.12
C ILE A 291 -7.87 26.34 30.82
N PRO A 292 -8.78 27.14 30.23
CA PRO A 292 -9.36 28.27 30.96
C PRO A 292 -10.19 27.75 32.12
N ALA A 293 -10.01 28.33 33.31
CA ALA A 293 -10.74 27.95 34.50
C ALA A 293 -12.26 28.07 34.26
N PRO A 294 -13.08 27.14 34.78
CA PRO A 294 -14.52 27.19 34.63
C PRO A 294 -15.07 28.48 35.26
N PRO A 295 -16.08 29.11 34.64
CA PRO A 295 -16.70 30.31 35.20
C PRO A 295 -17.37 29.98 36.54
N PRO A 296 -17.35 30.92 37.51
CA PRO A 296 -17.95 30.69 38.82
C PRO A 296 -19.46 30.46 38.69
N PHE A 297 -19.94 29.46 39.42
CA PHE A 297 -21.37 29.13 39.54
C PHE A 297 -22.14 30.31 40.15
N SER A 298 -23.02 30.93 39.37
CA SER A 298 -24.05 31.83 39.88
C SER A 298 -25.30 31.01 40.21
N PRO A 299 -25.72 30.92 41.49
CA PRO A 299 -26.99 30.28 41.82
C PRO A 299 -28.13 31.11 41.21
N ARG A 300 -29.01 30.45 40.45
CA ARG A 300 -30.22 31.06 39.93
C ARG A 300 -31.17 31.33 41.10
N SER A 301 -31.50 32.61 41.30
CA SER A 301 -32.66 33.08 42.07
C SER A 301 -33.95 32.93 41.27
#